data_AF-A0ABD0Q9A2-F1
#
_entry.id   AF-A0ABD0Q9A2-F1
#
_cell.length_a   1.000
_cell.length_b   1.000
_cell.length_c   1.000
_cell.angle_alpha   90.00
_cell.angle_beta   90.00
_cell.angle_gamma   90.00
#
_symmetry.space_group_name_H-M   'P 1'
#
loop_
_entity.id
_entity.type
_entity.pdbx_description
1 polymer ?
#
loop_
_entity_poly.entity_id
_entity_poly.type
_entity_poly.pdbx_seq_one_letter_code
_entity_poly.pdbx_strand_id
1 'polypeptide(L)'
;LFQRAIAQSGSAISSWSVNYRPLMYTKILAKKVGCSYSDTADLVDCLRRKSFRELVDQDIQPARYHIAFGPVVDGDVVPDDPEILMQQGEFLNYDILLGVNQGEGLKFVDDSEGEDGISAASFDYTISNFVDNLYGYPD
;
A
#
# COMPACT_ATOMS: atom_id res chain seq x y z
N LEU A 1 -20.64 -16.36 2.20
CA LEU A 1 -20.45 -14.90 2.11
C LEU A 1 -20.62 -14.42 0.67
N PHE A 2 -19.89 -15.01 -0.29
CA PHE A 2 -20.09 -14.81 -1.74
C PHE A 2 -19.66 -16.08 -2.49
N GLN A 3 -19.91 -16.15 -3.80
CA GLN A 3 -19.57 -17.31 -4.64
C GLN A 3 -18.61 -16.97 -5.80
N ARG A 4 -18.49 -15.67 -6.14
CA ARG A 4 -17.70 -15.20 -7.29
C ARG A 4 -17.05 -13.86 -6.94
N ALA A 5 -15.92 -13.57 -7.57
CA ALA A 5 -15.20 -12.31 -7.42
C ALA A 5 -14.80 -11.73 -8.78
N ILE A 6 -14.84 -10.40 -8.88
CA ILE A 6 -14.30 -9.67 -10.02
C ILE A 6 -13.27 -8.67 -9.47
N ALA A 7 -12.01 -8.79 -9.88
CA ALA A 7 -10.94 -7.87 -9.51
C ALA A 7 -10.52 -7.03 -10.72
N GLN A 8 -10.77 -5.73 -10.66
CA GLN A 8 -10.48 -4.81 -11.76
C GLN A 8 -9.34 -3.88 -11.36
N SER A 9 -8.22 -3.95 -12.07
CA SER A 9 -7.06 -3.06 -11.91
C SER A 9 -6.43 -3.09 -10.50
N GLY A 10 -6.50 -4.22 -9.79
CA GLY A 10 -5.94 -4.36 -8.45
C GLY A 10 -5.76 -5.81 -8.03
N SER A 11 -4.79 -6.06 -7.16
CA SER A 11 -4.47 -7.38 -6.63
C SER A 11 -3.98 -7.31 -5.18
N ALA A 12 -4.07 -8.40 -4.43
CA ALA A 12 -3.55 -8.45 -3.05
C ALA A 12 -2.01 -8.44 -2.97
N ILE A 13 -1.33 -8.67 -4.10
CA ILE A 13 0.15 -8.77 -4.22
C ILE A 13 0.79 -7.49 -4.77
N SER A 14 0.02 -6.42 -4.96
CA SER A 14 0.60 -5.12 -5.33
C SER A 14 1.33 -4.52 -4.12
N SER A 15 2.41 -3.78 -4.35
CA SER A 15 3.25 -3.18 -3.29
C SER A 15 2.49 -2.26 -2.33
N TRP A 16 1.38 -1.68 -2.80
CA TRP A 16 0.48 -0.80 -2.05
C TRP A 16 -0.74 -1.51 -1.46
N SER A 17 -0.84 -2.84 -1.53
CA SER A 17 -2.00 -3.59 -1.04
C SER A 17 -1.89 -3.98 0.43
N VAL A 18 -0.67 -4.22 0.91
CA VAL A 18 -0.39 -4.58 2.31
C VAL A 18 0.64 -3.64 2.90
N ASN A 19 0.43 -3.26 4.16
CA ASN A 19 1.40 -2.52 4.94
C ASN A 19 2.23 -3.47 5.82
N TYR A 20 3.50 -3.64 5.47
CA TYR A 20 4.45 -4.46 6.22
C TYR A 20 5.12 -3.73 7.40
N ARG A 21 4.87 -2.42 7.58
CA ARG A 21 5.44 -1.60 8.67
C ARG A 21 4.37 -0.82 9.45
N PRO A 22 3.26 -1.43 9.91
CA PRO A 22 2.14 -0.70 10.50
C PRO A 22 2.50 0.00 11.81
N LEU A 23 3.35 -0.62 12.63
CA LEU A 23 3.81 -0.01 13.89
C LEU A 23 4.63 1.27 13.63
N MET A 24 5.44 1.31 12.56
CA MET A 24 6.24 2.49 12.22
C MET A 24 5.33 3.69 11.94
N TYR A 25 4.36 3.54 11.02
CA TYR A 25 3.46 4.62 10.64
C TYR A 25 2.53 5.03 11.79
N THR A 26 2.07 4.07 12.59
CA THR A 26 1.28 4.34 13.80
C THR A 26 2.05 5.20 14.81
N LYS A 27 3.35 4.95 15.00
CA LYS A 27 4.20 5.75 15.88
C LYS A 27 4.45 7.16 15.34
N ILE A 28 4.58 7.32 14.02
CA ILE A 28 4.70 8.64 13.38
C ILE A 28 3.42 9.44 13.62
N LEU A 29 2.25 8.83 13.39
CA LEU A 29 0.95 9.45 13.66
C LEU A 29 0.82 9.86 15.14
N ALA A 30 1.09 8.93 16.06
CA ALA A 30 1.03 9.18 17.49
C ALA A 30 1.91 10.38 17.90
N LYS A 31 3.13 10.46 17.38
CA LYS A 31 4.02 11.61 17.62
C LYS A 31 3.43 12.92 17.10
N LYS A 32 2.86 12.93 15.89
CA LYS A 32 2.28 14.14 15.28
C LYS A 32 1.07 14.67 16.06
N VAL A 33 0.26 13.78 16.64
CA VAL A 33 -0.92 14.18 17.43
C VAL A 33 -0.61 14.35 18.92
N GLY A 34 0.65 14.30 19.34
CA GLY A 34 1.05 14.51 20.72
C GLY A 34 0.68 13.37 21.68
N CYS A 35 0.61 12.13 21.17
CA CYS A 35 0.47 10.93 21.98
C CYS A 35 1.84 10.40 22.39
N SER A 36 2.18 10.59 23.67
CA SER A 36 3.31 9.92 24.34
C SER A 36 2.84 8.56 24.88
N TYR A 37 3.73 7.58 24.91
CA TYR A 37 3.37 6.21 25.29
C TYR A 37 4.55 5.45 25.89
N SER A 38 4.25 4.57 26.86
CA SER A 38 5.16 3.56 27.42
C SER A 38 5.10 2.27 26.62
N ASP A 39 3.89 1.88 26.21
CA ASP A 39 3.59 0.68 25.45
C ASP A 39 2.52 0.94 24.38
N THR A 40 2.15 -0.11 23.64
CA THR A 40 1.17 0.01 22.55
C THR A 40 -0.27 0.16 23.04
N ALA A 41 -0.61 -0.31 24.24
CA ALA A 41 -1.96 -0.18 24.79
C ALA A 41 -2.22 1.29 25.16
N ASP A 42 -1.28 1.91 25.87
CA ASP A 42 -1.31 3.35 26.21
C ASP A 42 -1.37 4.23 24.96
N LEU A 43 -0.60 3.85 23.92
CA LEU A 43 -0.61 4.54 22.64
C LEU A 43 -2.02 4.54 22.03
N VAL A 44 -2.66 3.37 21.95
CA VAL A 44 -4.00 3.24 21.36
C VAL A 44 -5.03 3.99 22.19
N ASP A 45 -4.94 3.93 23.52
CA ASP A 45 -5.85 4.67 24.40
C ASP A 45 -5.72 6.18 24.26
N CYS A 46 -4.50 6.68 24.04
CA CYS A 46 -4.29 8.09 23.71
C CYS A 46 -4.92 8.44 22.35
N LEU A 47 -4.70 7.64 21.30
CA LEU A 47 -5.26 7.88 19.97
C LEU A 47 -6.79 7.89 20.00
N ARG A 48 -7.43 7.02 20.79
CA ARG A 48 -8.89 6.99 20.97
C ARG A 48 -9.48 8.28 21.55
N ARG A 49 -8.68 9.07 22.28
CA ARG A 49 -9.11 10.36 22.87
C ARG A 49 -8.96 11.53 21.91
N LYS A 50 -8.26 11.36 20.78
CA LYS A 50 -8.13 12.38 19.75
C LYS A 50 -9.41 12.47 18.94
N SER A 51 -9.75 13.67 18.50
CA SER A 51 -10.80 13.83 17.50
C SER A 51 -10.35 13.18 16.18
N PHE A 52 -11.30 12.66 15.41
CA PHE A 52 -10.95 12.05 14.12
C PHE A 52 -10.23 13.04 13.18
N ARG A 53 -10.56 14.34 13.24
CA ARG A 53 -9.88 15.40 12.46
C ARG A 53 -8.39 15.49 12.80
N GLU A 54 -8.05 15.50 14.09
CA GLU A 54 -6.65 15.47 14.52
C GLU A 54 -5.89 14.27 13.96
N LEU A 55 -6.56 13.14 13.74
CA LEU A 55 -5.93 11.93 13.20
C LEU A 55 -5.79 11.96 11.67
N VAL A 56 -6.84 12.37 10.94
CA VAL A 56 -6.87 12.30 9.46
C VAL A 56 -6.15 13.47 8.80
N ASP A 57 -6.05 14.63 9.46
CA ASP A 57 -5.38 15.82 8.90
C ASP A 57 -3.84 15.71 8.95
N GLN A 58 -3.31 14.61 9.48
CA GLN A 58 -1.87 14.39 9.56
C GLN A 58 -1.30 13.91 8.24
N ASP A 59 -0.28 14.62 7.77
CA ASP A 59 0.47 14.24 6.58
C ASP A 59 1.42 13.06 6.85
N ILE A 60 0.99 11.82 6.59
CA ILE A 60 1.81 10.62 6.79
C ILE A 60 2.24 10.08 5.44
N GLN A 61 3.50 10.34 5.07
CA GLN A 61 4.08 9.94 3.79
C GLN A 61 4.71 8.54 3.89
N PRO A 62 4.15 7.52 3.19
CA PRO A 62 4.80 6.22 3.08
C PRO A 62 6.00 6.27 2.13
N ALA A 63 6.76 5.17 2.10
CA ALA A 63 7.71 4.93 1.01
C ALA A 63 6.99 4.96 -0.35
N ARG A 64 7.71 5.35 -1.41
CA ARG A 64 7.15 5.43 -2.76
C ARG A 64 6.52 4.09 -3.14
N TYR A 65 5.32 4.13 -3.73
CA TYR A 65 4.54 2.96 -4.15
C TYR A 65 4.09 2.00 -3.03
N HIS A 66 4.15 2.44 -1.77
CA HIS A 66 3.66 1.70 -0.61
C HIS A 66 2.56 2.49 0.11
N ILE A 67 1.93 1.87 1.11
CA ILE A 67 0.85 2.47 1.92
C ILE A 67 1.25 2.62 3.39
N ALA A 68 0.75 3.68 4.02
CA ALA A 68 0.97 3.94 5.44
C ALA A 68 -0.09 3.28 6.34
N PHE A 69 -1.34 3.20 5.87
CA PHE A 69 -2.46 2.58 6.57
C PHE A 69 -3.30 1.79 5.57
N GLY A 70 -3.56 0.52 5.87
CA GLY A 70 -4.31 -0.41 5.04
C GLY A 70 -4.23 -1.82 5.63
N PRO A 71 -4.53 -2.87 4.84
CA PRO A 71 -4.41 -4.26 5.28
C PRO A 71 -3.01 -4.57 5.84
N VAL A 72 -2.95 -5.45 6.85
CA VAL A 72 -1.71 -5.94 7.46
C VAL A 72 -1.81 -7.45 7.58
N VAL A 73 -0.66 -8.14 7.60
CA VAL A 73 -0.60 -9.56 7.98
C VAL A 73 -0.73 -9.63 9.50
N ASP A 74 -1.94 -9.91 10.00
CA ASP A 74 -2.25 -9.96 11.43
C ASP A 74 -2.19 -11.37 12.03
N GLY A 75 -2.10 -12.39 11.18
CA GLY A 75 -2.10 -13.80 11.59
C GLY A 75 -3.49 -14.36 11.90
N ASP A 76 -4.56 -13.61 11.62
CA ASP A 76 -5.95 -14.02 11.86
C ASP A 76 -6.82 -13.76 10.62
N VAL A 77 -7.12 -12.50 10.32
CA VAL A 77 -7.91 -12.14 9.13
C VAL A 77 -7.08 -12.30 7.85
N VAL A 78 -5.81 -11.90 7.91
CA VAL A 78 -4.79 -12.14 6.88
C VAL A 78 -3.71 -13.02 7.52
N PRO A 79 -3.80 -14.35 7.37
CA PRO A 79 -2.96 -15.29 8.13
C PRO A 79 -1.47 -15.21 7.82
N ASP A 80 -1.12 -14.92 6.56
CA ASP A 80 0.25 -14.84 6.09
C ASP A 80 0.33 -13.88 4.89
N ASP A 81 1.52 -13.71 4.31
CA ASP A 81 1.74 -12.91 3.12
C ASP A 81 0.82 -13.37 1.95
N PRO A 82 0.09 -12.44 1.29
CA PRO A 82 -0.80 -12.81 0.20
C PRO A 82 -0.14 -13.59 -0.95
N GLU A 83 1.14 -13.34 -1.24
CA GLU A 83 1.87 -14.09 -2.25
C GLU A 83 2.04 -15.56 -1.84
N ILE A 84 2.39 -15.80 -0.57
CA ILE A 84 2.53 -17.15 0.00
C ILE A 84 1.17 -17.87 -0.02
N LEU A 85 0.11 -17.22 0.46
CA LEU A 85 -1.24 -17.79 0.50
C LEU A 85 -1.73 -18.17 -0.91
N MET A 86 -1.46 -17.33 -1.92
CA MET A 86 -1.81 -17.61 -3.30
C MET A 86 -1.01 -18.79 -3.87
N GLN A 87 0.29 -18.88 -3.59
CA GLN A 87 1.14 -19.99 -4.05
C GLN A 87 0.73 -21.33 -3.41
N GLN A 88 0.28 -21.31 -2.16
CA GLN A 88 -0.19 -22.49 -1.43
C GLN A 88 -1.62 -22.89 -1.80
N GLY A 89 -2.38 -22.01 -2.46
CA GLY A 89 -3.80 -22.23 -2.74
C GLY A 89 -4.68 -22.10 -1.50
N GLU A 90 -4.24 -21.32 -0.50
CA GLU A 90 -4.96 -21.06 0.76
C GLU A 90 -6.10 -20.04 0.54
N PHE A 91 -6.94 -20.31 -0.44
CA PHE A 91 -8.18 -19.59 -0.71
C PHE A 91 -9.25 -20.56 -1.19
N LEU A 92 -10.51 -20.27 -0.88
CA LEU A 92 -11.62 -21.08 -1.36
C LEU A 92 -11.72 -20.97 -2.88
N ASN A 93 -12.09 -22.08 -3.54
CA ASN A 93 -12.31 -22.09 -4.98
C ASN A 93 -13.52 -21.22 -5.35
N TYR A 94 -13.24 -20.02 -5.85
CA TYR A 94 -14.23 -19.08 -6.39
C TYR A 94 -14.10 -18.98 -7.91
N ASP A 95 -15.20 -18.68 -8.60
CA ASP A 95 -15.12 -18.19 -9.97
C ASP A 95 -14.55 -16.75 -9.91
N ILE A 96 -13.36 -16.54 -10.50
CA ILE A 96 -12.67 -15.24 -10.49
C ILE A 96 -12.56 -14.70 -11.92
N LEU A 97 -12.97 -13.43 -12.11
CA LEU A 97 -12.64 -12.65 -13.29
C LEU A 97 -11.67 -11.53 -12.89
N LEU A 98 -10.54 -11.44 -13.56
CA LEU A 98 -9.50 -10.44 -13.30
C LEU A 98 -9.12 -9.70 -14.58
N GLY A 99 -8.79 -8.41 -14.48
CA GLY A 99 -8.44 -7.60 -15.65
C GLY A 99 -7.71 -6.31 -15.28
N VAL A 100 -7.03 -5.74 -16.27
CA VAL A 100 -6.28 -4.47 -16.20
C VAL A 100 -6.56 -3.64 -17.45
N ASN A 101 -6.36 -2.33 -17.36
CA ASN A 101 -6.41 -1.44 -18.52
C ASN A 101 -5.04 -1.38 -19.22
N GLN A 102 -5.02 -0.98 -20.49
CA GLN A 102 -3.79 -0.79 -21.25
C GLN A 102 -2.91 0.34 -20.68
N GLY A 103 -3.51 1.36 -20.07
CA GLY A 103 -2.86 2.61 -19.66
C GLY A 103 -2.87 2.91 -18.17
N GLU A 104 -2.83 1.91 -17.29
CA GLU A 104 -2.84 2.10 -15.81
C GLU A 104 -1.75 3.06 -15.34
N GLY A 105 -0.58 3.00 -15.98
CA GLY A 105 0.63 3.72 -15.60
C GLY A 105 0.68 5.20 -15.99
N LEU A 106 -0.41 5.81 -16.46
CA LEU A 106 -0.39 7.19 -16.98
C LEU A 106 0.20 8.20 -15.97
N LYS A 107 -0.16 8.08 -14.69
CA LYS A 107 0.32 8.99 -13.65
C LYS A 107 1.82 8.88 -13.32
N PHE A 108 2.50 7.85 -13.81
CA PHE A 108 3.95 7.72 -13.63
C PHE A 108 4.74 8.64 -14.58
N VAL A 109 4.10 9.07 -15.69
CA VAL A 109 4.73 9.85 -16.77
C VAL A 109 4.15 11.26 -16.93
N ASP A 110 3.08 11.58 -16.19
CA ASP A 110 2.29 12.82 -16.27
C ASP A 110 3.13 14.09 -16.07
N ASP A 111 4.12 14.09 -15.16
CA ASP A 111 5.01 15.25 -14.92
C ASP A 111 5.97 15.55 -16.09
N SER A 112 6.03 14.66 -17.10
CA SER A 112 6.90 14.80 -18.26
C SER A 112 6.16 15.01 -19.58
N GLU A 113 4.83 15.17 -19.54
CA GLU A 113 4.03 15.43 -20.73
C GLU A 113 4.09 16.90 -21.15
N GLY A 114 4.76 17.16 -22.28
CA GLY A 114 4.42 18.29 -23.15
C GLY A 114 3.28 17.89 -24.10
N GLU A 115 2.79 18.82 -24.93
CA GLU A 115 1.73 18.55 -25.94
C GLU A 115 2.09 17.41 -26.93
N ASP A 116 3.37 17.03 -27.03
CA ASP A 116 3.89 16.00 -27.93
C ASP A 116 4.12 14.61 -27.25
N GLY A 117 3.71 14.45 -25.99
CA GLY A 117 3.89 13.21 -25.22
C GLY A 117 5.27 13.09 -24.52
N ILE A 118 5.63 11.86 -24.11
CA ILE A 118 6.86 11.58 -23.35
C ILE A 118 8.03 11.17 -24.26
N SER A 119 9.23 11.70 -23.99
CA SER A 119 10.45 11.24 -24.67
C SER A 119 10.88 9.84 -24.22
N ALA A 120 11.52 9.07 -25.09
CA ALA A 120 12.02 7.72 -24.76
C ALA A 120 12.93 7.72 -23.51
N ALA A 121 13.82 8.72 -23.39
CA ALA A 121 14.69 8.85 -22.22
C ALA A 121 13.95 9.11 -20.91
N SER A 122 12.88 9.92 -20.95
CA SER A 122 12.05 10.16 -19.76
C SER A 122 11.26 8.91 -19.38
N PHE A 123 10.75 8.18 -20.38
CA PHE A 123 10.07 6.91 -20.17
C PHE A 123 11.00 5.89 -19.50
N ASP A 124 12.20 5.69 -20.06
CA ASP A 124 13.19 4.76 -19.51
C ASP A 124 13.57 5.14 -18.07
N TYR A 125 13.78 6.44 -17.79
CA TYR A 125 14.06 6.91 -16.44
C TYR A 125 12.92 6.61 -15.46
N THR A 126 11.67 6.90 -15.84
CA THR A 126 10.50 6.64 -15.00
C THR A 126 10.36 5.15 -14.68
N ILE A 127 10.53 4.29 -15.69
CA ILE A 127 10.44 2.83 -15.50
C ILE A 127 11.59 2.31 -14.62
N SER A 128 12.84 2.74 -14.85
CA SER A 128 13.96 2.34 -13.99
C SER A 128 13.74 2.78 -12.55
N ASN A 129 13.31 4.03 -12.33
CA ASN A 129 13.01 4.56 -11.01
C ASN A 129 11.87 3.77 -10.34
N PHE A 130 10.83 3.39 -11.09
CA PHE A 130 9.76 2.51 -10.57
C PHE A 130 10.30 1.17 -10.09
N VAL A 131 11.10 0.49 -10.93
CA VAL A 131 11.68 -0.81 -10.61
C VAL A 131 12.62 -0.71 -9.41
N ASP A 132 13.49 0.30 -9.34
CA ASP A 132 14.45 0.46 -8.24
C ASP A 132 13.76 0.69 -6.89
N ASN A 133 12.63 1.42 -6.86
CA ASN A 133 11.90 1.66 -5.61
C ASN A 133 11.10 0.45 -5.12
N LEU A 134 10.74 -0.48 -6.01
CA LEU A 134 9.95 -1.65 -5.66
C LEU A 134 10.79 -2.92 -5.48
N TYR A 135 11.83 -3.07 -6.29
CA TYR A 135 12.61 -4.28 -6.44
C TYR A 135 14.12 -4.03 -6.35
N GLY A 136 14.52 -2.80 -6.00
CA GLY A 136 15.93 -2.46 -5.77
C GLY A 136 16.59 -3.50 -4.88
N TYR A 137 17.77 -3.96 -5.32
CA TYR A 137 18.50 -5.07 -4.72
C TYR A 137 18.63 -4.87 -3.20
N PRO A 138 18.36 -5.91 -2.38
CA PRO A 138 18.75 -5.86 -0.98
C PRO A 138 20.26 -5.65 -0.89
N ASP A 139 20.69 -4.71 -0.04
CA ASP A 139 22.08 -4.67 0.46
C ASP A 139 22.42 -5.97 1.19
#